data_AF-A0A5J4TN72-F1
#
_entry.id   AF-A0A5J4TN72-F1
#
_cell.length_a   1.000
_cell.length_b   1.000
_cell.length_c   1.000
_cell.angle_alpha   90.00
_cell.angle_beta   90.00
_cell.angle_gamma   90.00
#
_symmetry.space_group_name_H-M   'P 1'
#
loop_
_entity.id
_entity.type
_entity.pdbx_description
1 polymer ?
#
loop_
_entity_poly.entity_id
_entity_poly.type
_entity_poly.pdbx_seq_one_letter_code
_entity_poly.pdbx_strand_id
1 'polypeptide(L)'
;MELVGMIEKSKEQKGSEQENEQMNKKMNELEMKVRSLEVEKEQEKQEKIKAFTENDKLKQKVSITEQEKQKELQEKEKVLSENARLTTENQQLKSELSKLRPLTTSPEQQSKPEPKLQQIQQSGPSSLNPNMLVGIIPDNEDAAQTGNKIIHAKDNNKCTSVAFNPIISSGFVRFGGFYENHSNDNFMIGIADSVAVFGSDEYPWKDENDKKTVTYWKKDGLYHNGSFILGNSEIEENKSIAMEVNMNIRPRTLTFFYDNQEQPV
;
A
#
# COMPACT_ATOMS: atom_id res chain seq x y z
N MET A 1 -5.08 100.76 -21.08
CA MET A 1 -4.27 99.90 -20.18
C MET A 1 -5.12 98.87 -19.43
N GLU A 2 -6.39 99.16 -19.10
CA GLU A 2 -7.26 98.26 -18.31
C GLU A 2 -7.66 96.94 -19.01
N LEU A 3 -7.87 96.95 -20.32
CA LEU A 3 -8.35 95.77 -21.07
C LEU A 3 -7.33 94.60 -21.07
N VAL A 4 -6.03 94.92 -21.07
CA VAL A 4 -4.94 93.91 -21.10
C VAL A 4 -4.85 93.16 -19.77
N GLY A 5 -4.99 93.88 -18.65
CA GLY A 5 -4.99 93.27 -17.32
C GLY A 5 -6.20 92.36 -17.04
N MET A 6 -7.34 92.58 -17.69
CA MET A 6 -8.51 91.68 -17.58
C MET A 6 -8.30 90.36 -18.34
N ILE A 7 -7.63 90.41 -19.50
CA ILE A 7 -7.33 89.22 -20.30
C ILE A 7 -6.28 88.35 -19.60
N GLU A 8 -5.26 88.95 -18.99
CA GLU A 8 -4.25 88.23 -18.20
C GLU A 8 -4.88 87.54 -16.98
N LYS A 9 -5.71 88.25 -16.20
CA LYS A 9 -6.44 87.64 -15.06
C LYS A 9 -7.36 86.49 -15.48
N SER A 10 -8.06 86.61 -16.61
CA SER A 10 -8.94 85.55 -17.10
C SER A 10 -8.17 84.30 -17.56
N LYS A 11 -6.98 84.47 -18.13
CA LYS A 11 -6.10 83.36 -18.52
C LYS A 11 -5.49 82.67 -17.30
N GLU A 12 -5.03 83.41 -16.30
CA GLU A 12 -4.55 82.85 -15.03
C GLU A 12 -5.65 82.08 -14.31
N GLN A 13 -6.87 82.62 -14.26
CA GLN A 13 -8.01 81.95 -13.61
C GLN A 13 -8.37 80.62 -14.30
N LYS A 14 -8.42 80.59 -15.64
CA LYS A 14 -8.67 79.35 -16.39
C LYS A 14 -7.55 78.31 -16.23
N GLY A 15 -6.29 78.76 -16.15
CA GLY A 15 -5.16 77.87 -15.85
C GLY A 15 -5.29 77.22 -14.47
N SER A 16 -5.66 78.00 -13.46
CA SER A 16 -5.85 77.50 -12.08
C SER A 16 -7.01 76.51 -11.95
N GLU A 17 -8.09 76.69 -12.70
CA GLU A 17 -9.25 75.78 -12.70
C GLU A 17 -8.90 74.42 -13.31
N GLN A 18 -8.15 74.43 -14.42
CA GLN A 18 -7.70 73.20 -15.09
C GLN A 18 -6.70 72.40 -14.23
N GLU A 19 -5.78 73.09 -13.55
CA GLU A 19 -4.85 72.46 -12.60
C GLU A 19 -5.59 71.83 -11.41
N ASN A 20 -6.59 72.51 -10.85
CA ASN A 20 -7.43 71.98 -9.77
C ASN A 20 -8.22 70.74 -10.20
N GLU A 21 -8.78 70.73 -11.41
CA GLU A 21 -9.50 69.57 -11.94
C GLU A 21 -8.57 68.36 -12.13
N GLN A 22 -7.37 68.60 -12.68
CA GLN A 22 -6.36 67.56 -12.83
C GLN A 22 -5.88 67.03 -11.47
N MET A 23 -5.73 67.90 -10.48
CA MET A 23 -5.37 67.54 -9.11
C MET A 23 -6.45 66.67 -8.46
N ASN A 24 -7.72 67.05 -8.57
CA ASN A 24 -8.84 66.26 -8.03
C ASN A 24 -8.93 64.86 -8.66
N LYS A 25 -8.68 64.74 -9.97
CA LYS A 25 -8.64 63.45 -10.65
C LYS A 25 -7.53 62.55 -10.12
N LYS A 26 -6.33 63.11 -9.93
CA LYS A 26 -5.18 62.38 -9.34
C LYS A 26 -5.44 61.99 -7.89
N MET A 27 -6.09 62.86 -7.11
CA MET A 27 -6.45 62.59 -5.72
C MET A 27 -7.41 61.39 -5.62
N ASN A 28 -8.47 61.35 -6.43
CA ASN A 28 -9.42 60.23 -6.46
C ASN A 28 -8.74 58.91 -6.88
N GLU A 29 -7.83 58.96 -7.87
CA GLU A 29 -7.08 57.78 -8.28
C GLU A 29 -6.16 57.27 -7.16
N LEU A 30 -5.52 58.19 -6.43
CA LEU A 30 -4.67 57.85 -5.30
C LEU A 30 -5.47 57.24 -4.14
N GLU A 31 -6.64 57.81 -3.81
CA GLU A 31 -7.54 57.26 -2.80
C GLU A 31 -7.98 55.84 -3.13
N MET A 32 -8.34 55.56 -4.39
CA MET A 32 -8.68 54.20 -4.81
C MET A 32 -7.50 53.23 -4.69
N LYS A 33 -6.29 53.66 -5.06
CA LYS A 33 -5.08 52.84 -4.91
C LYS A 33 -4.75 52.56 -3.45
N VAL A 34 -4.86 53.55 -2.57
CA VAL A 34 -4.65 53.38 -1.12
C VAL A 34 -5.63 52.37 -0.56
N ARG A 35 -6.93 52.49 -0.89
CA ARG A 35 -7.95 51.54 -0.44
C ARG A 35 -7.69 50.12 -0.94
N SER A 36 -7.25 49.98 -2.19
CA SER A 36 -6.90 48.67 -2.76
C SER A 36 -5.72 48.03 -2.03
N LEU A 37 -4.67 48.81 -1.75
CA LEU A 37 -3.49 48.33 -1.01
C LEU A 37 -3.82 47.93 0.43
N GLU A 38 -4.74 48.64 1.09
CA GLU A 38 -5.21 48.28 2.44
C GLU A 38 -5.94 46.95 2.45
N VAL A 39 -6.79 46.69 1.45
CA VAL A 39 -7.50 45.41 1.30
C VAL A 39 -6.51 44.27 1.05
N GLU A 40 -5.56 44.46 0.14
CA GLU A 40 -4.54 43.45 -0.20
C GLU A 40 -3.68 43.10 1.04
N LYS A 41 -3.27 44.11 1.80
CA LYS A 41 -2.49 43.91 3.03
C LYS A 41 -3.26 43.15 4.11
N GLU A 42 -4.55 43.42 4.27
CA GLU A 42 -5.39 42.69 5.23
C GLU A 42 -5.64 41.26 4.76
N GLN A 43 -5.81 41.03 3.46
CA GLN A 43 -5.93 39.70 2.89
C GLN A 43 -4.65 38.87 3.12
N GLU A 44 -3.48 39.43 2.83
CA GLU A 44 -2.19 38.76 3.05
C GLU A 44 -1.99 38.40 4.54
N LYS A 45 -2.41 39.29 5.45
CA LYS A 45 -2.37 39.04 6.89
C LYS A 45 -3.30 37.89 7.30
N GLN A 46 -4.51 37.83 6.74
CA GLN A 46 -5.43 36.72 7.00
C GLN A 46 -4.90 35.39 6.48
N GLU A 47 -4.29 35.38 5.29
CA GLU A 47 -3.67 34.18 4.71
C GLU A 47 -2.51 33.67 5.58
N LYS A 48 -1.65 34.56 6.07
CA LYS A 48 -0.58 34.20 7.02
C LYS A 48 -1.11 33.58 8.31
N ILE A 49 -2.19 34.12 8.87
CA ILE A 49 -2.82 33.57 10.09
C ILE A 49 -3.37 32.16 9.81
N LYS A 50 -4.03 31.96 8.66
CA LYS A 50 -4.54 30.64 8.27
C LYS A 50 -3.42 29.62 8.11
N ALA A 51 -2.36 29.98 7.39
CA ALA A 51 -1.19 29.12 7.18
C ALA A 51 -0.48 28.77 8.50
N PHE A 52 -0.35 29.74 9.42
CA PHE A 52 0.21 29.48 10.75
C PHE A 52 -0.64 28.48 11.55
N THR A 53 -1.95 28.70 11.56
CA THR A 53 -2.90 27.81 12.28
C THR A 53 -2.90 26.39 11.72
N GLU A 54 -2.81 26.24 10.40
CA GLU A 54 -2.76 24.93 9.75
C GLU A 54 -1.45 24.19 10.04
N ASN A 55 -0.32 24.89 10.02
CA ASN A 55 0.96 24.33 10.42
C ASN A 55 0.98 23.84 11.87
N ASP A 56 0.36 24.57 12.79
CA ASP A 56 0.27 24.13 14.19
C ASP A 56 -0.59 22.87 14.34
N LYS A 57 -1.70 22.77 13.60
CA LYS A 57 -2.52 21.54 13.56
C LYS A 57 -1.73 20.36 12.99
N LEU A 58 -0.97 20.57 11.92
CA LEU A 58 -0.13 19.54 11.33
C LEU A 58 0.95 19.06 12.32
N LYS A 59 1.63 19.97 13.01
CA LYS A 59 2.61 19.62 14.05
C LYS A 59 1.98 18.79 15.17
N GLN A 60 0.79 19.17 15.64
CA GLN A 60 0.08 18.40 16.67
C GLN A 60 -0.28 16.99 16.17
N LYS A 61 -0.76 16.86 14.93
CA LYS A 61 -1.09 15.56 14.33
C LYS A 61 0.15 14.66 14.21
N VAL A 62 1.28 15.20 13.75
CA VAL A 62 2.55 14.46 13.67
C VAL A 62 2.97 13.95 15.05
N SER A 63 2.89 14.81 16.08
CA SER A 63 3.23 14.41 17.45
C SER A 63 2.35 13.28 18.00
N ILE A 64 1.05 13.27 17.67
CA ILE A 64 0.12 12.21 18.11
C ILE A 64 0.46 10.90 17.39
N THR A 65 0.62 10.94 16.06
CA THR A 65 0.94 9.75 15.27
C THR A 65 2.26 9.12 15.69
N GLU A 66 3.27 9.94 16.05
CA GLU A 66 4.55 9.42 16.52
C GLU A 66 4.45 8.76 17.90
N GLN A 67 3.63 9.31 18.81
CA GLN A 67 3.34 8.66 20.10
C GLN A 67 2.58 7.33 19.93
N GLU A 68 1.61 7.26 19.02
CA GLU A 68 0.86 6.03 18.74
C GLU A 68 1.79 4.95 18.18
N LYS A 69 2.67 5.31 17.24
CA LYS A 69 3.65 4.40 16.65
C LYS A 69 4.64 3.86 17.70
N GLN A 70 5.08 4.70 18.65
CA GLN A 70 5.94 4.25 19.76
C GLN A 70 5.22 3.27 20.69
N LYS A 71 3.94 3.52 21.01
CA LYS A 71 3.15 2.58 21.82
C LYS A 71 2.97 1.23 21.13
N GLU A 72 2.66 1.24 19.83
CA GLU A 72 2.51 0.01 19.05
C GLU A 72 3.82 -0.79 18.99
N LEU A 73 4.97 -0.12 18.86
CA LEU A 73 6.27 -0.77 18.87
C LEU A 73 6.56 -1.43 20.21
N GLN A 74 6.29 -0.72 21.32
CA GLN A 74 6.48 -1.25 22.67
C GLN A 74 5.57 -2.46 22.95
N GLU A 75 4.33 -2.45 22.45
CA GLU A 75 3.41 -3.57 22.58
C GLU A 75 3.86 -4.78 21.77
N LYS A 76 4.36 -4.57 20.53
CA LYS A 76 4.95 -5.64 19.71
C LYS A 76 6.16 -6.28 20.37
N GLU A 77 7.06 -5.50 20.98
CA GLU A 77 8.21 -6.04 21.72
C GLU A 77 7.77 -6.89 22.92
N LYS A 78 6.73 -6.45 23.65
CA LYS A 78 6.19 -7.20 24.79
C LYS A 78 5.62 -8.56 24.35
N VAL A 79 4.81 -8.57 23.28
CA VAL A 79 4.24 -9.82 22.72
C VAL A 79 5.34 -10.75 22.22
N LEU A 80 6.38 -10.21 21.60
CA LEU A 80 7.50 -11.01 21.10
C LEU A 80 8.30 -11.66 22.24
N SER A 81 8.55 -10.91 23.33
CA SER A 81 9.17 -11.46 24.54
C SER A 81 8.32 -12.55 25.21
N GLU A 82 7.00 -12.37 25.24
CA GLU A 82 6.08 -13.35 25.84
C GLU A 82 6.00 -14.64 25.01
N ASN A 83 5.95 -14.53 23.68
CA ASN A 83 6.02 -15.66 22.77
C ASN A 83 7.33 -16.44 22.88
N ALA A 84 8.46 -15.74 23.05
CA ALA A 84 9.76 -16.39 23.26
C ALA A 84 9.77 -17.20 24.58
N ARG A 85 9.17 -16.65 25.65
CA ARG A 85 9.03 -17.34 26.93
C ARG A 85 8.17 -18.60 26.81
N LEU A 86 6.98 -18.49 26.21
CA LEU A 86 6.06 -19.61 26.00
C LEU A 86 6.64 -20.69 25.09
N THR A 87 7.43 -20.30 24.09
CA THR A 87 8.13 -21.25 23.21
C THR A 87 9.14 -22.08 24.00
N THR A 88 9.90 -21.44 24.90
CA THR A 88 10.87 -22.10 25.77
C THR A 88 10.19 -23.07 26.75
N GLU A 89 9.08 -22.64 27.35
CA GLU A 89 8.28 -23.46 28.27
C GLU A 89 7.69 -24.69 27.57
N ASN A 90 7.12 -24.51 26.38
CA ASN A 90 6.62 -25.62 25.56
C ASN A 90 7.72 -26.63 25.19
N GLN A 91 8.93 -26.16 24.87
CA GLN A 91 10.07 -27.04 24.61
C GLN A 91 10.47 -27.83 25.85
N GLN A 92 10.49 -27.19 27.03
CA GLN A 92 10.78 -27.85 28.30
C GLN A 92 9.74 -28.93 28.62
N LEU A 93 8.44 -28.60 28.56
CA LEU A 93 7.34 -29.55 28.80
C LEU A 93 7.40 -30.75 27.82
N LYS A 94 7.69 -30.50 26.54
CA LYS A 94 7.85 -31.57 25.55
C LYS A 94 9.02 -32.49 25.89
N SER A 95 10.11 -31.93 26.42
CA SER A 95 11.26 -32.72 26.87
C SER A 95 10.94 -33.55 28.12
N GLU A 96 10.16 -33.03 29.07
CA GLU A 96 9.72 -33.76 30.26
C GLU A 96 8.76 -34.91 29.90
N LEU A 97 7.79 -34.66 29.02
CA LEU A 97 6.90 -35.70 28.49
C LEU A 97 7.65 -36.85 27.81
N SER A 98 8.76 -36.55 27.12
CA SER A 98 9.58 -37.58 26.49
C SER A 98 10.32 -38.47 27.49
N LYS A 99 10.68 -37.92 28.67
CA LYS A 99 11.39 -38.65 29.74
C LYS A 99 10.46 -39.53 30.58
N LEU A 100 9.16 -39.21 30.61
CA LEU A 100 8.14 -39.97 31.33
C LEU A 100 7.63 -41.22 30.57
N ARG A 101 8.10 -41.48 29.35
CA ARG A 101 7.78 -42.71 28.60
C ARG A 101 8.91 -43.75 28.69
N PRO A 102 8.87 -44.64 29.69
CA PRO A 102 9.26 -46.02 29.43
C PRO A 102 8.21 -47.04 29.91
N LEU A 103 8.21 -48.20 29.26
CA LEU A 103 7.33 -49.38 29.41
C LEU A 103 5.98 -49.33 28.69
N THR A 104 6.00 -49.70 27.41
CA THR A 104 5.22 -50.85 26.89
C THR A 104 5.54 -50.98 25.41
N THR A 105 6.29 -52.03 25.03
CA THR A 105 6.08 -52.79 23.78
C THR A 105 7.14 -53.89 23.69
N SER A 106 6.68 -55.13 23.86
CA SER A 106 7.32 -56.34 23.34
C SER A 106 6.80 -56.57 21.90
N PRO A 107 7.54 -57.23 21.00
CA PRO A 107 7.20 -57.27 19.57
C PRO A 107 6.47 -58.56 19.19
N GLU A 108 5.35 -58.47 18.46
CA GLU A 108 4.98 -59.47 17.45
C GLU A 108 3.79 -59.04 16.56
N GLN A 109 3.83 -59.52 15.31
CA GLN A 109 2.77 -59.65 14.29
C GLN A 109 2.49 -58.51 13.27
N GLN A 110 3.22 -58.63 12.15
CA GLN A 110 2.74 -58.83 10.77
C GLN A 110 1.54 -58.05 10.15
N SER A 111 1.90 -57.42 9.01
CA SER A 111 1.19 -57.34 7.71
C SER A 111 -0.12 -56.54 7.56
N LYS A 112 0.00 -55.33 6.94
CA LYS A 112 -0.80 -54.81 5.80
C LYS A 112 -0.33 -53.38 5.45
N PRO A 113 0.08 -53.03 4.20
CA PRO A 113 0.25 -51.63 3.82
C PRO A 113 -1.04 -51.14 3.14
N GLU A 114 -1.90 -50.49 3.91
CA GLU A 114 -2.76 -49.42 3.40
C GLU A 114 -1.88 -48.18 3.21
N PRO A 115 -2.07 -47.38 2.13
CA PRO A 115 -1.33 -46.15 1.95
C PRO A 115 -1.82 -45.15 3.00
N LYS A 116 -1.12 -45.11 4.13
CA LYS A 116 -1.23 -44.05 5.11
C LYS A 116 -0.86 -42.76 4.40
N LEU A 117 -1.86 -41.88 4.25
CA LEU A 117 -1.67 -40.44 4.25
C LEU A 117 -0.78 -40.10 5.45
N GLN A 118 0.53 -40.12 5.23
CA GLN A 118 1.47 -39.44 6.09
C GLN A 118 1.25 -37.96 5.81
N GLN A 119 0.23 -37.43 6.46
CA GLN A 119 0.17 -36.03 6.81
C GLN A 119 1.41 -35.81 7.68
N ILE A 120 2.51 -35.47 7.02
CA ILE A 120 3.70 -34.98 7.67
C ILE A 120 3.19 -33.80 8.48
N GLN A 121 3.13 -33.95 9.80
CA GLN A 121 3.14 -32.83 10.74
C GLN A 121 4.46 -32.12 10.51
N GLN A 122 4.54 -31.38 9.40
CA GLN A 122 5.56 -30.39 9.19
C GLN A 122 5.31 -29.39 10.30
N SER A 123 6.32 -29.22 11.14
CA SER A 123 6.50 -28.02 11.95
C SER A 123 5.95 -26.84 11.16
N GLY A 124 4.83 -26.27 11.61
CA GLY A 124 4.17 -25.19 10.91
C GLY A 124 5.20 -24.13 10.55
N PRO A 125 5.22 -23.61 9.31
CA PRO A 125 6.17 -22.59 8.95
C PRO A 125 6.04 -21.44 9.95
N SER A 126 7.17 -20.95 10.45
CA SER A 126 7.22 -19.66 11.14
C SER A 126 6.54 -18.67 10.20
N SER A 127 5.31 -18.26 10.53
CA SER A 127 4.57 -17.34 9.69
C SER A 127 5.41 -16.09 9.54
N LEU A 128 5.71 -15.72 8.30
CA LEU A 128 6.28 -14.39 8.05
C LEU A 128 5.29 -13.40 8.62
N ASN A 129 5.77 -12.52 9.50
CA ASN A 129 4.93 -11.47 10.07
C ASN A 129 4.35 -10.68 8.88
N PRO A 130 3.01 -10.59 8.72
CA PRO A 130 2.41 -9.87 7.60
C PRO A 130 2.86 -8.42 7.50
N ASN A 131 3.28 -7.81 8.62
CA ASN A 131 3.85 -6.46 8.65
C ASN A 131 5.25 -6.35 8.02
N MET A 132 5.91 -7.46 7.72
CA MET A 132 7.17 -7.48 6.97
C MET A 132 6.96 -7.52 5.45
N LEU A 133 5.72 -7.76 5.01
CA LEU A 133 5.41 -7.86 3.59
C LEU A 133 5.30 -6.45 2.99
N VAL A 134 6.26 -6.09 2.15
CA VAL A 134 6.28 -4.77 1.48
C VAL A 134 6.01 -4.97 -0.01
N GLY A 135 4.93 -4.37 -0.49
CA GLY A 135 4.55 -4.32 -1.89
C GLY A 135 5.52 -3.45 -2.69
N ILE A 136 6.03 -4.00 -3.78
CA ILE A 136 6.78 -3.30 -4.81
C ILE A 136 5.74 -2.89 -5.86
N ILE A 137 5.30 -1.63 -5.77
CA ILE A 137 4.26 -1.06 -6.64
C ILE A 137 4.95 -0.18 -7.69
N PRO A 138 4.76 -0.44 -9.00
CA PRO A 138 5.41 0.35 -10.06
C PRO A 138 4.96 1.83 -10.07
N ASP A 139 3.68 2.07 -9.83
CA ASP A 139 3.08 3.40 -9.76
C ASP A 139 2.09 3.49 -8.58
N ASN A 140 2.35 4.41 -7.65
CA ASN A 140 1.52 4.62 -6.47
C ASN A 140 0.20 5.35 -6.77
N GLU A 141 0.03 5.91 -7.98
CA GLU A 141 -1.26 6.41 -8.45
C GLU A 141 -2.20 5.26 -8.83
N ASP A 142 -1.65 4.09 -9.20
CA ASP A 142 -2.43 2.96 -9.70
C ASP A 142 -2.84 1.98 -8.59
N ALA A 143 -1.98 1.78 -7.58
CA ALA A 143 -2.30 1.01 -6.39
C ALA A 143 -1.54 1.53 -5.16
N ALA A 144 -2.06 1.22 -3.97
CA ALA A 144 -1.42 1.54 -2.71
C ALA A 144 -1.48 0.35 -1.74
N GLN A 145 -0.48 0.22 -0.88
CA GLN A 145 -0.51 -0.72 0.24
C GLN A 145 -0.89 0.00 1.54
N THR A 146 -1.89 -0.54 2.25
CA THR A 146 -2.25 -0.10 3.60
C THR A 146 -2.26 -1.31 4.54
N GLY A 147 -1.22 -1.45 5.36
CA GLY A 147 -1.01 -2.64 6.18
C GLY A 147 -0.84 -3.89 5.30
N ASN A 148 -1.70 -4.89 5.51
CA ASN A 148 -1.75 -6.12 4.72
C ASN A 148 -2.71 -6.06 3.52
N LYS A 149 -3.26 -4.88 3.20
CA LYS A 149 -4.16 -4.68 2.06
C LYS A 149 -3.44 -4.02 0.90
N ILE A 150 -3.69 -4.53 -0.30
CA ILE A 150 -3.40 -3.83 -1.56
C ILE A 150 -4.72 -3.26 -2.07
N ILE A 151 -4.72 -1.96 -2.35
CA ILE A 151 -5.90 -1.21 -2.78
C ILE A 151 -5.58 -0.68 -4.17
N HIS A 152 -6.32 -1.18 -5.16
CA HIS A 152 -6.29 -0.62 -6.51
C HIS A 152 -6.99 0.75 -6.52
N ALA A 153 -6.46 1.70 -7.29
CA ALA A 153 -7.06 3.01 -7.42
C ALA A 153 -8.49 2.92 -7.97
N LYS A 154 -9.38 3.74 -7.40
CA LYS A 154 -10.78 3.80 -7.81
C LYS A 154 -10.89 4.34 -9.24
N ASP A 155 -11.78 3.74 -10.03
CA ASP A 155 -12.07 4.15 -11.42
C ASP A 155 -10.82 4.09 -12.33
N ASN A 156 -9.82 3.29 -11.97
CA ASN A 156 -8.62 3.03 -12.76
C ASN A 156 -8.74 1.69 -13.50
N ASN A 157 -8.52 1.71 -14.81
CA ASN A 157 -8.57 0.51 -15.67
C ASN A 157 -7.19 0.00 -16.07
N LYS A 158 -6.12 0.63 -15.59
CA LYS A 158 -4.75 0.22 -15.90
C LYS A 158 -4.42 -1.12 -15.25
N CYS A 159 -3.56 -1.90 -15.90
CA CYS A 159 -3.08 -3.14 -15.31
C CYS A 159 -1.99 -2.87 -14.26
N THR A 160 -2.17 -3.36 -13.03
CA THR A 160 -1.21 -3.16 -11.95
C THR A 160 -0.73 -4.48 -11.37
N SER A 161 0.57 -4.76 -11.50
CA SER A 161 1.21 -5.93 -10.90
C SER A 161 1.99 -5.50 -9.64
N VAL A 162 1.68 -6.11 -8.50
CA VAL A 162 2.35 -5.84 -7.22
C VAL A 162 3.18 -7.05 -6.82
N ALA A 163 4.50 -6.91 -6.86
CA ALA A 163 5.42 -7.90 -6.30
C ALA A 163 5.61 -7.65 -4.80
N PHE A 164 6.19 -8.61 -4.07
CA PHE A 164 6.37 -8.47 -2.63
C PHE A 164 7.81 -8.77 -2.18
N ASN A 165 8.29 -7.96 -1.23
CA ASN A 165 9.48 -8.21 -0.44
C ASN A 165 9.10 -8.74 0.95
N PRO A 166 9.90 -9.65 1.55
CA PRO A 166 11.17 -10.18 1.04
C PRO A 166 10.99 -11.27 -0.02
N ILE A 167 12.02 -11.46 -0.86
CA ILE A 167 12.12 -12.60 -1.79
C ILE A 167 12.20 -13.90 -0.98
N ILE A 168 11.41 -14.90 -1.38
CA ILE A 168 11.42 -16.22 -0.76
C ILE A 168 12.48 -17.08 -1.44
N SER A 169 13.63 -17.26 -0.79
CA SER A 169 14.76 -18.05 -1.35
C SER A 169 14.91 -19.46 -0.76
N SER A 170 14.26 -19.73 0.39
CA SER A 170 14.34 -20.99 1.14
C SER A 170 13.12 -21.18 2.03
N GLY A 171 12.90 -22.39 2.53
CA GLY A 171 11.81 -22.69 3.46
C GLY A 171 10.54 -23.18 2.78
N PHE A 172 9.50 -23.29 3.60
CA PHE A 172 8.14 -23.57 3.19
C PHE A 172 7.29 -22.34 3.55
N VAL A 173 6.64 -21.71 2.58
CA VAL A 173 5.94 -20.44 2.78
C VAL A 173 4.54 -20.53 2.18
N ARG A 174 3.55 -20.13 2.97
CA ARG A 174 2.16 -19.93 2.52
C ARG A 174 1.90 -18.43 2.39
N PHE A 175 1.45 -18.01 1.22
CA PHE A 175 0.97 -16.65 0.95
C PHE A 175 -0.51 -16.74 0.57
N GLY A 176 -1.37 -15.92 1.16
CA GLY A 176 -2.79 -15.97 0.84
C GLY A 176 -3.58 -14.82 1.45
N GLY A 177 -4.85 -14.77 1.05
CA GLY A 177 -5.80 -13.73 1.43
C GLY A 177 -7.14 -13.96 0.73
N PHE A 178 -7.85 -12.87 0.48
CA PHE A 178 -9.09 -12.86 -0.29
C PHE A 178 -9.16 -11.54 -1.04
N TYR A 179 -10.03 -11.49 -2.05
CA TYR A 179 -10.30 -10.28 -2.80
C TYR A 179 -11.70 -9.74 -2.46
N GLU A 180 -11.81 -8.41 -2.35
CA GLU A 180 -13.04 -7.67 -2.07
C GLU A 180 -13.44 -6.86 -3.33
N ASN A 181 -14.74 -6.72 -3.61
CA ASN A 181 -15.30 -5.79 -4.62
C ASN A 181 -14.80 -5.97 -6.06
N HIS A 182 -14.51 -7.18 -6.49
CA HIS A 182 -13.83 -7.49 -7.77
C HIS A 182 -14.72 -8.20 -8.82
N SER A 183 -16.04 -8.12 -8.68
CA SER A 183 -16.99 -8.95 -9.43
C SER A 183 -16.82 -8.84 -10.95
N ASN A 184 -16.52 -7.64 -11.45
CA ASN A 184 -16.32 -7.36 -12.87
C ASN A 184 -14.84 -7.31 -13.31
N ASP A 185 -13.91 -7.44 -12.38
CA ASP A 185 -12.48 -7.29 -12.66
C ASP A 185 -11.83 -8.63 -12.99
N ASN A 186 -10.78 -8.56 -13.83
CA ASN A 186 -9.86 -9.66 -14.06
C ASN A 186 -8.60 -9.43 -13.23
N PHE A 187 -8.18 -10.44 -12.49
CA PHE A 187 -6.98 -10.39 -11.67
C PHE A 187 -6.35 -11.77 -11.61
N MET A 188 -5.13 -11.80 -11.09
CA MET A 188 -4.38 -13.02 -10.90
C MET A 188 -3.49 -12.93 -9.66
N ILE A 189 -3.13 -14.09 -9.12
CA ILE A 189 -2.17 -14.24 -8.03
C ILE A 189 -1.12 -15.27 -8.43
N GLY A 190 0.12 -15.09 -8.03
CA GLY A 190 1.16 -16.04 -8.43
C GLY A 190 2.52 -15.74 -7.86
N ILE A 191 3.51 -16.48 -8.37
CA ILE A 191 4.92 -16.25 -8.07
C ILE A 191 5.63 -15.71 -9.30
N ALA A 192 6.71 -14.98 -9.04
CA ALA A 192 7.61 -14.49 -10.06
C ALA A 192 9.05 -14.83 -9.67
N ASP A 193 9.91 -15.04 -10.67
CA ASP A 193 11.35 -15.02 -10.46
C ASP A 193 11.76 -13.66 -9.88
N SER A 194 12.73 -13.67 -8.97
CA SER A 194 13.35 -12.48 -8.40
C SER A 194 13.87 -11.46 -9.42
N VAL A 195 14.16 -11.88 -10.66
CA VAL A 195 14.61 -10.99 -11.74
C VAL A 195 13.46 -10.41 -12.58
N ALA A 196 12.21 -10.80 -12.32
CA ALA A 196 11.06 -10.21 -12.99
C ALA A 196 10.89 -8.75 -12.55
N VAL A 197 10.64 -7.88 -13.52
CA VAL A 197 10.37 -6.45 -13.30
C VAL A 197 9.02 -6.15 -13.92
N PHE A 198 8.14 -5.50 -13.16
CA PHE A 198 6.79 -5.15 -13.60
C PHE A 198 6.70 -3.64 -13.84
N GLY A 199 6.24 -3.24 -15.03
CA GLY A 199 5.93 -1.85 -15.35
C GLY A 199 4.54 -1.41 -14.87
N SER A 200 4.30 -0.11 -14.94
CA SER A 200 2.95 0.47 -14.79
C SER A 200 2.14 0.25 -16.06
N ASP A 201 0.85 -0.06 -15.90
CA ASP A 201 -0.10 -0.37 -16.99
C ASP A 201 0.33 -1.55 -17.87
N GLU A 202 0.97 -2.55 -17.26
CA GLU A 202 1.48 -3.73 -17.94
C GLU A 202 0.96 -5.02 -17.32
N TYR A 203 0.54 -5.94 -18.18
CA TYR A 203 0.24 -7.30 -17.76
C TYR A 203 1.50 -8.01 -17.25
N PRO A 204 1.37 -8.92 -16.28
CA PRO A 204 2.52 -9.59 -15.66
C PRO A 204 3.30 -10.51 -16.60
N TRP A 205 2.83 -10.77 -17.82
CA TRP A 205 3.54 -11.52 -18.85
C TRP A 205 4.27 -10.64 -19.88
N LYS A 206 4.20 -9.31 -19.78
CA LYS A 206 4.97 -8.38 -20.62
C LYS A 206 6.46 -8.52 -20.38
N ASP A 207 7.28 -8.04 -21.33
CA ASP A 207 8.74 -7.98 -21.21
C ASP A 207 9.43 -9.28 -20.77
N GLU A 208 9.05 -10.38 -21.42
CA GLU A 208 9.59 -11.73 -21.17
C GLU A 208 9.26 -12.29 -19.78
N ASN A 209 8.34 -11.67 -19.05
CA ASN A 209 7.89 -12.19 -17.76
C ASN A 209 6.93 -13.39 -17.90
N ASP A 210 6.45 -13.71 -19.11
CA ASP A 210 5.68 -14.92 -19.42
C ASP A 210 6.41 -16.21 -19.01
N LYS A 211 7.75 -16.22 -19.07
CA LYS A 211 8.62 -17.33 -18.64
C LYS A 211 9.07 -17.24 -17.19
N LYS A 212 8.91 -16.07 -16.57
CA LYS A 212 9.38 -15.77 -15.21
C LYS A 212 8.25 -15.81 -14.18
N THR A 213 7.01 -16.02 -14.61
CA THR A 213 5.83 -15.98 -13.74
C THR A 213 5.01 -17.27 -13.85
N VAL A 214 4.38 -17.64 -12.74
CA VAL A 214 3.33 -18.67 -12.70
C VAL A 214 2.15 -18.05 -11.96
N THR A 215 1.01 -17.90 -12.62
CA THR A 215 -0.13 -17.14 -12.10
C THR A 215 -1.43 -17.93 -12.18
N TYR A 216 -2.28 -17.79 -11.18
CA TYR A 216 -3.65 -18.29 -11.16
C TYR A 216 -4.61 -17.15 -11.52
N TRP A 217 -5.23 -17.25 -12.69
CA TRP A 217 -6.22 -16.31 -13.19
C TRP A 217 -7.60 -16.62 -12.62
N LYS A 218 -8.33 -15.57 -12.19
CA LYS A 218 -9.72 -15.64 -11.72
C LYS A 218 -10.63 -16.67 -12.39
N LYS A 219 -10.67 -16.79 -13.73
CA LYS A 219 -11.70 -17.55 -14.47
C LYS A 219 -11.22 -18.78 -15.24
N ASP A 220 -9.94 -18.84 -15.60
CA ASP A 220 -9.44 -19.86 -16.53
C ASP A 220 -8.66 -20.96 -15.81
N GLY A 221 -7.70 -20.57 -14.97
CA GLY A 221 -6.79 -21.48 -14.27
C GLY A 221 -5.37 -20.94 -14.21
N LEU A 222 -4.38 -21.84 -14.26
CA LEU A 222 -2.98 -21.46 -14.15
C LEU A 222 -2.41 -21.04 -15.51
N TYR A 223 -1.62 -19.99 -15.53
CA TYR A 223 -0.90 -19.49 -16.69
C TYR A 223 0.61 -19.55 -16.42
N HIS A 224 1.33 -20.14 -17.37
CA HIS A 224 2.79 -20.17 -17.38
C HIS A 224 3.30 -20.36 -18.81
N ASN A 225 4.34 -19.62 -19.20
CA ASN A 225 5.01 -19.76 -20.49
C ASN A 225 4.04 -19.73 -21.70
N GLY A 226 3.11 -18.76 -21.69
CA GLY A 226 2.16 -18.55 -22.78
C GLY A 226 1.01 -19.56 -22.85
N SER A 227 0.91 -20.49 -21.89
CA SER A 227 -0.08 -21.58 -21.91
C SER A 227 -0.94 -21.58 -20.65
N PHE A 228 -2.19 -22.03 -20.81
CA PHE A 228 -3.13 -22.22 -19.71
C PHE A 228 -3.27 -23.69 -19.33
N ILE A 229 -3.34 -23.93 -18.04
CA ILE A 229 -3.79 -25.17 -17.42
C ILE A 229 -5.17 -24.87 -16.84
N LEU A 230 -6.19 -25.54 -17.39
CA LEU A 230 -7.58 -25.34 -17.01
C LEU A 230 -8.01 -26.35 -15.93
N GLY A 231 -9.13 -26.05 -15.26
CA GLY A 231 -9.77 -26.96 -14.31
C GLY A 231 -9.66 -26.53 -12.85
N ASN A 232 -8.98 -25.43 -12.58
CA ASN A 232 -9.02 -24.74 -11.30
C ASN A 232 -10.37 -24.01 -11.13
N SER A 233 -10.77 -23.80 -9.88
CA SER A 233 -12.01 -23.10 -9.53
C SER A 233 -11.97 -21.61 -9.91
N GLU A 234 -13.13 -21.03 -10.23
CA GLU A 234 -13.23 -19.56 -10.34
C GLU A 234 -13.02 -18.91 -8.96
N ILE A 235 -12.27 -17.81 -8.91
CA ILE A 235 -12.05 -17.05 -7.67
C ILE A 235 -13.25 -16.14 -7.42
N GLU A 236 -14.09 -16.53 -6.46
CA GLU A 236 -15.27 -15.75 -6.04
C GLU A 236 -14.94 -14.71 -4.96
N GLU A 237 -15.87 -13.78 -4.78
CA GLU A 237 -15.70 -12.66 -3.86
C GLU A 237 -15.67 -13.11 -2.40
N ASN A 238 -14.76 -12.53 -1.62
CA ASN A 238 -14.56 -12.86 -0.21
C ASN A 238 -14.23 -14.33 0.07
N LYS A 239 -13.82 -15.10 -0.95
CA LYS A 239 -13.30 -16.46 -0.79
C LYS A 239 -11.79 -16.46 -0.64
N SER A 240 -11.31 -17.39 0.18
CA SER A 240 -9.88 -17.48 0.45
C SER A 240 -9.13 -18.09 -0.73
N ILE A 241 -8.01 -17.47 -1.07
CA ILE A 241 -7.03 -18.00 -2.03
C ILE A 241 -5.65 -17.99 -1.39
N ALA A 242 -4.90 -19.04 -1.63
CA ALA A 242 -3.52 -19.14 -1.15
C ALA A 242 -2.65 -19.91 -2.13
N MET A 243 -1.34 -19.71 -1.97
CA MET A 243 -0.29 -20.47 -2.62
C MET A 243 0.74 -20.90 -1.59
N GLU A 244 1.22 -22.13 -1.70
CA GLU A 244 2.31 -22.67 -0.89
C GLU A 244 3.50 -22.97 -1.78
N VAL A 245 4.66 -22.47 -1.36
CA VAL A 245 5.94 -22.70 -2.04
C VAL A 245 6.84 -23.50 -1.13
N ASN A 246 7.35 -24.62 -1.64
CA ASN A 246 8.40 -25.40 -0.98
C ASN A 246 9.74 -25.21 -1.71
N MET A 247 10.57 -24.33 -1.16
CA MET A 247 11.90 -24.02 -1.70
C MET A 247 12.99 -24.99 -1.24
N ASN A 248 12.67 -25.89 -0.30
CA ASN A 248 13.63 -26.82 0.32
C ASN A 248 13.86 -28.11 -0.48
N ILE A 249 12.97 -28.43 -1.42
CA ILE A 249 13.01 -29.66 -2.20
C ILE A 249 13.41 -29.39 -3.67
N ARG A 250 13.86 -30.44 -4.36
CA ARG A 250 14.18 -30.41 -5.81
C ARG A 250 13.49 -31.60 -6.49
N PRO A 251 12.58 -31.38 -7.46
CA PRO A 251 12.10 -30.07 -7.92
C PRO A 251 11.38 -29.29 -6.81
N ARG A 252 11.49 -27.96 -6.84
CA ARG A 252 10.71 -27.06 -5.95
C ARG A 252 9.23 -27.16 -6.35
N THR A 253 8.33 -26.93 -5.41
CA THR A 253 6.89 -27.05 -5.66
C THR A 253 6.15 -25.75 -5.36
N LEU A 254 5.09 -25.52 -6.12
CA LEU A 254 4.09 -24.48 -5.93
C LEU A 254 2.72 -25.18 -5.95
N THR A 255 1.92 -24.95 -4.91
CA THR A 255 0.58 -25.52 -4.80
C THR A 255 -0.42 -24.39 -4.56
N PHE A 256 -1.50 -24.35 -5.33
CA PHE A 256 -2.57 -23.35 -5.16
C PHE A 256 -3.74 -23.94 -4.36
N PHE A 257 -4.40 -23.08 -3.60
CA PHE A 257 -5.56 -23.43 -2.79
C PHE A 257 -6.66 -22.40 -3.01
N TYR A 258 -7.90 -22.88 -3.20
CA TYR A 258 -9.10 -22.06 -3.20
C TYR A 258 -10.07 -22.61 -2.16
N ASP A 259 -10.54 -21.75 -1.26
CA ASP A 259 -11.34 -22.12 -0.08
C ASP A 259 -10.76 -23.30 0.72
N ASN A 260 -9.43 -23.27 0.89
CA ASN A 260 -8.61 -24.33 1.51
C ASN A 260 -8.61 -25.69 0.79
N GLN A 261 -9.15 -25.78 -0.42
CA GLN A 261 -9.05 -26.94 -1.29
C GLN A 261 -7.89 -26.78 -2.26
N GLU A 262 -7.00 -27.77 -2.29
CA GLU A 262 -5.92 -27.84 -3.28
C GLU A 262 -6.49 -27.82 -4.70
N GLN A 263 -5.87 -27.02 -5.56
CA GLN A 263 -6.28 -26.85 -6.94
C GLN A 263 -5.43 -27.72 -7.86
N PRO A 264 -6.03 -28.29 -8.93
CA PRO A 264 -5.28 -29.09 -9.88
C PRO A 264 -4.21 -28.24 -10.59
N VAL A 265 -3.04 -28.83 -10.79
CA VAL A 265 -1.90 -28.27 -11.55
C VAL A 265 -1.61 -29.20 -12.72
#